data_AF-A0A6M3INK4-F1
#
_entry.id   AF-A0A6M3INK4-F1
#
_cell.length_a   1.000
_cell.length_b   1.000
_cell.length_c   1.000
_cell.angle_alpha   90.00
_cell.angle_beta   90.00
_cell.angle_gamma   90.00
#
_symmetry.space_group_name_H-M   'P 1'
#
loop_
_entity.id
_entity.type
_entity.pdbx_description
1 polymer ?
#
loop_
_entity_poly.entity_id
_entity_poly.type
_entity_poly.pdbx_seq_one_letter_code
_entity_poly.pdbx_strand_id
1 'polypeptide(L)'
;MGVIVELAHAKKRIKELEAQIAEPQPLEFYETQQPVSTQQITFNELYHLLRSFFPNAGINLGENYRFLCHYDDIAVFLAQDQTNKMDYVSDSREISSYDCNVFANRLLGQFSVPGWADLTFGKVWLSVPAHALNIAITEDKNLWYVEPQTDELKEFTTYEPANIRFVEM
;
A
#
# COMPACT_ATOMS: atom_id res chain seq x y z
N MET A 1 41.94 36.24 1.69
CA MET A 1 42.02 35.48 2.96
C MET A 1 40.66 34.93 3.43
N GLY A 2 39.52 35.58 3.13
CA GLY A 2 38.18 35.09 3.52
C GLY A 2 37.74 33.75 2.90
N VAL A 3 38.05 33.51 1.62
CA VAL A 3 37.63 32.28 0.89
C VAL A 3 38.22 30.99 1.49
N ILE A 4 39.43 31.05 2.05
CA ILE A 4 40.10 29.88 2.65
C ILE A 4 39.43 29.50 3.98
N VAL A 5 38.92 30.49 4.72
CA VAL A 5 38.24 30.28 6.01
C VAL A 5 36.85 29.69 5.80
N GLU A 6 36.10 30.17 4.81
CA GLU A 6 34.78 29.61 4.46
C GLU A 6 34.88 28.14 4.01
N LEU A 7 35.90 27.80 3.21
CA LEU A 7 36.12 26.43 2.76
C LEU A 7 36.42 25.46 3.93
N ALA A 8 37.14 25.93 4.95
CA ALA A 8 37.46 25.14 6.13
C ALA A 8 36.21 24.87 6.99
N HIS A 9 35.34 25.87 7.16
CA HIS A 9 34.08 25.71 7.89
C HIS A 9 33.10 24.79 7.17
N ALA A 10 32.98 24.90 5.84
CA ALA A 10 32.13 24.01 5.05
C ALA A 10 32.58 22.54 5.18
N LYS A 11 33.88 22.27 5.08
CA LYS A 11 34.43 20.91 5.24
C LYS A 11 34.21 20.34 6.65
N LYS A 12 34.33 21.17 7.68
CA LYS A 12 34.04 20.76 9.06
C LYS A 12 32.55 20.40 9.22
N ARG A 13 31.65 21.21 8.65
CA ARG A 13 30.21 20.98 8.73
C ARG A 13 29.78 19.72 7.96
N ILE A 14 30.35 19.46 6.78
CA ILE A 14 30.10 18.22 6.03
C ILE A 14 30.51 17.01 6.87
N LYS A 15 31.69 17.04 7.49
CA LYS A 15 32.17 15.92 8.32
C LYS A 15 31.32 15.70 9.58
N GLU A 16 30.79 16.78 10.17
CA GLU A 16 29.84 16.69 11.29
C GLU A 16 28.50 16.09 10.86
N LEU A 17 28.02 16.43 9.66
CA LEU A 17 26.79 15.87 9.08
C LEU A 17 26.99 14.40 8.71
N GLU A 18 28.11 14.05 8.08
CA GLU A 18 28.47 12.65 7.76
C GLU A 18 28.58 11.79 9.02
N ALA A 19 29.09 12.34 10.12
CA ALA A 19 29.14 11.64 11.41
C ALA A 19 27.77 11.53 12.11
N GLN A 20 26.79 12.36 11.73
CA GLN A 20 25.40 12.32 12.22
C GLN A 20 24.49 11.45 11.35
N ILE A 21 24.90 11.15 10.10
CA ILE A 21 24.27 10.12 9.30
C ILE A 21 24.66 8.79 9.97
N ALA A 22 23.80 8.30 10.85
CA ALA A 22 23.92 6.97 11.42
C ALA A 22 24.16 5.98 10.28
N GLU A 23 25.07 5.02 10.47
CA GLU A 23 25.23 3.93 9.52
C GLU A 23 23.84 3.40 9.19
N PRO A 24 23.46 3.32 7.89
CA PRO A 24 22.16 2.80 7.52
C PRO A 24 22.05 1.45 8.19
N GLN A 25 21.14 1.35 9.16
CA GLN A 25 20.91 0.09 9.83
C GLN A 25 20.63 -0.92 8.71
N PRO A 26 21.30 -2.08 8.71
CA PRO A 26 21.00 -3.10 7.72
C PRO A 26 19.48 -3.28 7.75
N LEU A 27 18.85 -3.23 6.57
CA LEU A 27 17.44 -3.57 6.44
C LEU A 27 17.31 -4.98 7.01
N GLU A 28 16.80 -5.08 8.23
CA GLU A 28 16.40 -6.36 8.78
C GLU A 28 15.27 -6.83 7.88
N PHE A 29 15.61 -7.73 6.96
CA PHE A 29 14.62 -8.51 6.25
C PHE A 29 13.97 -9.38 7.31
N TYR A 30 12.92 -8.86 7.93
CA TYR A 30 11.99 -9.69 8.67
C TYR A 30 11.61 -10.82 7.72
N GLU A 31 11.82 -12.06 8.15
CA GLU A 31 11.36 -13.24 7.43
C GLU A 31 9.83 -13.16 7.46
N THR A 32 9.26 -12.42 6.50
CA THR A 32 7.83 -12.22 6.45
C THR A 32 7.23 -13.58 6.20
N GLN A 33 6.35 -13.98 7.11
CA GLN A 33 5.54 -15.17 6.93
C GLN A 33 4.96 -15.12 5.52
N GLN A 34 5.24 -16.14 4.72
CA GLN A 34 4.69 -16.20 3.36
C GLN A 34 3.19 -16.43 3.45
N PRO A 35 2.39 -15.86 2.52
CA PRO A 35 0.97 -16.15 2.49
C PRO A 35 0.73 -17.63 2.20
N VAL A 36 -0.32 -18.19 2.78
CA VAL A 36 -0.66 -19.61 2.67
C VAL A 36 -1.59 -19.92 1.50
N SER A 37 -2.20 -18.89 0.91
CA SER A 37 -3.17 -19.06 -0.18
C SER A 37 -2.60 -19.81 -1.37
N THR A 38 -3.41 -20.72 -1.92
CA THR A 38 -3.08 -21.49 -3.13
C THR A 38 -4.14 -21.38 -4.22
N GLN A 39 -5.26 -20.71 -3.94
CA GLN A 39 -6.38 -20.61 -4.88
C GLN A 39 -6.13 -19.52 -5.90
N GLN A 40 -6.19 -19.86 -7.18
CA GLN A 40 -6.02 -18.91 -8.27
C GLN A 40 -7.36 -18.38 -8.77
N ILE A 41 -7.32 -17.15 -9.28
CA ILE A 41 -8.40 -16.53 -10.05
C ILE A 41 -7.83 -15.97 -11.35
N THR A 42 -8.46 -16.31 -12.48
CA THR A 42 -8.04 -15.77 -13.77
C THR A 42 -8.47 -14.31 -13.93
N PHE A 43 -7.82 -13.58 -14.84
CA PHE A 43 -8.21 -12.21 -15.20
C PHE A 43 -9.70 -12.10 -15.49
N ASN A 44 -10.26 -13.02 -16.28
CA ASN A 44 -11.65 -12.94 -16.71
C ASN A 44 -12.61 -13.16 -15.54
N GLU A 45 -12.34 -14.15 -14.69
CA GLU A 45 -13.14 -14.40 -13.49
C GLU A 45 -13.07 -13.22 -12.51
N LEU A 46 -11.87 -12.69 -12.27
CA LEU A 46 -11.66 -11.53 -11.42
C LEU A 46 -12.39 -10.29 -11.94
N TYR A 47 -12.29 -10.03 -13.25
CA TYR A 47 -12.99 -8.92 -13.89
C TYR A 47 -14.51 -9.05 -13.75
N HIS A 48 -15.06 -10.23 -14.00
CA HIS A 48 -16.49 -10.47 -13.87
C HIS A 48 -16.99 -10.39 -12.43
N LEU A 49 -16.21 -10.92 -11.48
CA LEU A 49 -16.48 -10.78 -10.04
C LEU A 49 -16.54 -9.30 -9.66
N LEU A 50 -15.51 -8.53 -9.98
CA LEU A 50 -15.48 -7.09 -9.69
C LEU A 50 -16.62 -6.35 -10.38
N ARG A 51 -16.99 -6.71 -11.61
CA ARG A 51 -18.14 -6.11 -12.30
C ARG A 51 -19.48 -6.46 -11.67
N SER A 52 -19.63 -7.65 -11.09
CA SER A 52 -20.88 -8.00 -10.40
C SER A 52 -21.09 -7.20 -9.12
N PHE A 53 -20.00 -6.85 -8.42
CA PHE A 53 -20.04 -5.97 -7.26
C PHE A 53 -20.09 -4.48 -7.64
N PHE A 54 -19.38 -4.10 -8.71
CA PHE A 54 -19.16 -2.72 -9.11
C PHE A 54 -19.43 -2.50 -10.60
N PRO A 55 -20.71 -2.51 -11.04
CA PRO A 55 -21.06 -2.43 -12.46
C PRO A 55 -20.50 -1.18 -13.15
N ASN A 56 -20.38 -0.07 -12.41
CA ASN A 56 -20.01 1.25 -12.94
C ASN A 56 -18.54 1.63 -12.72
N ALA A 57 -17.76 0.85 -11.97
CA ALA A 57 -16.38 1.21 -11.66
C ALA A 57 -15.45 1.05 -12.88
N GLY A 58 -14.43 1.90 -12.98
CA GLY A 58 -13.27 1.62 -13.82
C GLY A 58 -12.43 0.50 -13.20
N ILE A 59 -12.22 -0.61 -13.90
CA ILE A 59 -11.45 -1.76 -13.41
C ILE A 59 -10.18 -1.90 -14.24
N ASN A 60 -9.01 -1.86 -13.59
CA ASN A 60 -7.72 -2.08 -14.24
C ASN A 60 -7.01 -3.25 -13.54
N LEU A 61 -6.72 -4.30 -14.31
CA LEU A 61 -6.01 -5.50 -13.86
C LEU A 61 -4.74 -5.65 -14.71
N GLY A 62 -3.59 -5.90 -14.09
CA GLY A 62 -2.30 -6.03 -14.79
C GLY A 62 -1.97 -7.43 -15.30
N GLU A 63 -2.49 -8.48 -14.64
CA GLU A 63 -1.99 -9.85 -14.78
C GLU A 63 -3.05 -10.83 -15.31
N ASN A 64 -2.59 -11.93 -15.94
CA ASN A 64 -3.48 -12.97 -16.48
C ASN A 64 -4.16 -13.82 -15.40
N TYR A 65 -3.53 -13.93 -14.23
CA TYR A 65 -4.06 -14.63 -13.06
C TYR A 65 -3.47 -14.01 -11.80
N ARG A 66 -4.12 -14.21 -10.66
CA ARG A 66 -3.65 -13.86 -9.31
C ARG A 66 -4.07 -14.94 -8.32
N PHE A 67 -3.51 -14.95 -7.13
CA PHE A 67 -3.99 -15.78 -6.03
C PHE A 67 -5.01 -15.02 -5.19
N LEU A 68 -6.08 -15.69 -4.75
CA LEU A 68 -7.01 -15.11 -3.79
C LEU A 68 -6.32 -14.92 -2.44
N CYS A 69 -6.78 -14.02 -1.58
CA CYS A 69 -6.18 -13.83 -0.26
C CYS A 69 -6.79 -14.82 0.74
N HIS A 70 -5.97 -15.47 1.58
CA HIS A 70 -6.50 -16.04 2.82
C HIS A 70 -6.78 -14.88 3.79
N TYR A 71 -7.91 -14.91 4.50
CA TYR A 71 -8.28 -13.81 5.39
C TYR A 71 -7.21 -13.54 6.46
N ASP A 72 -6.72 -14.60 7.10
CA ASP A 72 -5.70 -14.50 8.15
C ASP A 72 -4.37 -13.96 7.64
N ASP A 73 -4.01 -14.21 6.38
CA ASP A 73 -2.76 -13.66 5.80
C ASP A 73 -2.81 -12.13 5.79
N ILE A 74 -3.96 -11.54 5.43
CA ILE A 74 -4.12 -10.09 5.41
C ILE A 74 -3.94 -9.53 6.83
N ALA A 75 -4.53 -10.17 7.84
CA ALA A 75 -4.40 -9.74 9.23
C ALA A 75 -2.96 -9.85 9.75
N VAL A 76 -2.24 -10.92 9.40
CA VAL A 76 -0.81 -11.09 9.73
C VAL A 76 0.03 -10.01 9.06
N PHE A 77 -0.22 -9.71 7.78
CA PHE A 77 0.47 -8.66 7.06
C PHE A 77 0.30 -7.29 7.73
N LEU A 78 -0.96 -6.91 8.00
CA LEU A 78 -1.27 -5.62 8.62
C LEU A 78 -0.67 -5.48 10.01
N ALA A 79 -0.57 -6.56 10.78
CA ALA A 79 0.09 -6.53 12.09
C ALA A 79 1.60 -6.25 12.03
N GLN A 80 2.24 -6.52 10.88
CA GLN A 80 3.67 -6.27 10.65
C GLN A 80 3.92 -4.93 9.96
N ASP A 81 2.97 -4.47 9.15
CA ASP A 81 3.04 -3.18 8.48
C ASP A 81 2.96 -2.01 9.49
N GLN A 82 3.61 -0.90 9.15
CA GLN A 82 3.64 0.32 9.98
C GLN A 82 2.94 1.51 9.31
N THR A 83 2.17 1.31 8.25
CA THR A 83 1.46 2.40 7.57
C THR A 83 0.48 3.10 8.53
N ASN A 84 -0.18 2.36 9.42
CA ASN A 84 -1.07 2.92 10.44
C ASN A 84 -0.38 3.75 11.55
N LYS A 85 0.96 3.75 11.62
CA LYS A 85 1.73 4.54 12.61
C LYS A 85 2.11 5.92 12.09
N MET A 86 1.78 6.23 10.84
CA MET A 86 2.08 7.51 10.23
C MET A 86 1.03 8.56 10.63
N ASP A 87 1.49 9.79 10.83
CA ASP A 87 0.59 10.91 11.11
C ASP A 87 -0.15 11.31 9.82
N TYR A 88 -1.47 11.47 9.94
CA TYR A 88 -2.28 12.06 8.87
C TYR A 88 -2.08 13.58 8.85
N VAL A 89 -1.67 14.12 7.71
CA VAL A 89 -1.46 15.56 7.52
C VAL A 89 -2.44 16.06 6.47
N SER A 90 -3.49 16.75 6.93
CA SER A 90 -4.60 17.19 6.08
C SER A 90 -4.37 18.53 5.36
N ASP A 91 -3.16 19.09 5.38
CA ASP A 91 -2.96 20.48 4.97
C ASP A 91 -3.04 20.64 3.44
N SER A 92 -4.19 21.12 2.98
CA SER A 92 -4.52 21.47 1.59
C SER A 92 -3.59 22.52 0.94
N ARG A 93 -2.68 23.14 1.68
CA ARG A 93 -1.77 24.19 1.19
C ARG A 93 -0.36 23.71 0.91
N GLU A 94 0.00 22.53 1.40
CA GLU A 94 1.20 21.83 0.99
C GLU A 94 0.77 20.72 0.03
N ILE A 95 1.51 20.53 -1.05
CA ILE A 95 1.22 19.47 -2.03
C ILE A 95 1.34 18.11 -1.32
N SER A 96 0.21 17.61 -0.84
CA SER A 96 -0.19 16.21 -0.64
C SER A 96 0.92 15.26 -0.16
N SER A 97 1.52 15.51 0.99
CA SER A 97 2.54 14.58 1.50
C SER A 97 1.94 13.33 2.17
N TYR A 98 0.76 13.41 2.80
CA TYR A 98 0.18 12.28 3.57
C TYR A 98 -1.37 12.26 3.64
N ASP A 99 -2.06 12.22 2.50
CA ASP A 99 -3.52 12.01 2.44
C ASP A 99 -3.90 10.52 2.31
N CYS A 100 -5.20 10.18 2.27
CA CYS A 100 -5.65 8.78 2.15
C CYS A 100 -5.09 8.05 0.92
N ASN A 101 -4.79 8.78 -0.16
CA ASN A 101 -4.19 8.22 -1.36
C ASN A 101 -2.74 7.80 -1.12
N VAL A 102 -1.98 8.54 -0.30
CA VAL A 102 -0.63 8.20 0.15
C VAL A 102 -0.62 6.96 1.03
N PHE A 103 -1.51 6.88 2.04
CA PHE A 103 -1.62 5.69 2.90
C PHE A 103 -1.92 4.43 2.07
N ALA A 104 -2.90 4.51 1.16
CA ALA A 104 -3.26 3.36 0.32
C ALA A 104 -2.14 2.94 -0.66
N ASN A 105 -1.36 3.90 -1.17
CA ASN A 105 -0.18 3.60 -2.00
C ASN A 105 0.95 2.99 -1.19
N ARG A 106 1.19 3.49 0.03
CA ARG A 106 2.23 2.95 0.90
C ARG A 106 1.93 1.52 1.29
N LEU A 107 0.71 1.23 1.75
CA LEU A 107 0.30 -0.12 2.12
C LEU A 107 0.44 -1.07 0.93
N LEU A 108 -0.03 -0.66 -0.25
CA LEU A 108 0.16 -1.42 -1.49
C LEU A 108 1.66 -1.64 -1.78
N GLY A 109 2.50 -0.63 -1.53
CA GLY A 109 3.96 -0.68 -1.69
C GLY A 109 4.62 -1.74 -0.83
N GLN A 110 4.23 -1.79 0.45
CA GLN A 110 4.71 -2.82 1.37
C GLN A 110 4.21 -4.21 0.99
N PHE A 111 3.01 -4.30 0.39
CA PHE A 111 2.41 -5.55 -0.05
C PHE A 111 3.04 -6.10 -1.33
N SER A 112 3.71 -5.27 -2.13
CA SER A 112 4.42 -5.64 -3.35
C SER A 112 5.81 -6.22 -3.09
N VAL A 113 5.89 -7.20 -2.21
CA VAL A 113 7.09 -7.99 -1.92
C VAL A 113 6.87 -9.45 -2.37
N PRO A 114 7.96 -10.23 -2.62
CA PRO A 114 7.83 -11.62 -3.06
C PRO A 114 6.89 -12.45 -2.19
N GLY A 115 6.02 -13.22 -2.85
CA GLY A 115 4.96 -14.03 -2.21
C GLY A 115 3.65 -13.26 -1.99
N TRP A 116 3.73 -12.01 -1.52
CA TRP A 116 2.56 -11.17 -1.26
C TRP A 116 2.02 -10.49 -2.53
N ALA A 117 2.92 -10.05 -3.43
CA ALA A 117 2.56 -9.31 -4.64
C ALA A 117 1.60 -10.07 -5.57
N ASP A 118 1.60 -11.40 -5.52
CA ASP A 118 0.77 -12.26 -6.38
C ASP A 118 -0.68 -12.40 -5.88
N LEU A 119 -0.97 -11.95 -4.66
CA LEU A 119 -2.33 -12.02 -4.11
C LEU A 119 -3.24 -10.93 -4.71
N THR A 120 -4.56 -11.16 -4.72
CA THR A 120 -5.59 -10.21 -5.12
C THR A 120 -5.79 -9.11 -4.10
N PHE A 121 -4.73 -8.34 -3.89
CA PHE A 121 -4.70 -7.10 -3.13
C PHE A 121 -4.46 -5.93 -4.07
N GLY A 122 -5.19 -4.84 -3.86
CA GLY A 122 -5.18 -3.70 -4.75
C GLY A 122 -5.59 -2.42 -4.06
N LYS A 123 -5.91 -1.43 -4.88
CA LYS A 123 -6.34 -0.10 -4.45
C LYS A 123 -7.69 0.26 -5.05
N VAL A 124 -8.48 0.99 -4.28
CA VAL A 124 -9.81 1.47 -4.68
C VAL A 124 -9.95 2.95 -4.37
N TRP A 125 -10.58 3.69 -5.28
CA TRP A 125 -10.99 5.08 -5.08
C TRP A 125 -12.50 5.17 -4.99
N LEU A 126 -12.97 5.75 -3.90
CA LEU A 126 -14.38 6.05 -3.66
C LEU A 126 -14.69 7.46 -4.15
N SER A 127 -15.88 7.65 -4.72
CA SER A 127 -16.34 8.98 -5.16
C SER A 127 -16.96 9.78 -4.02
N VAL A 128 -17.73 9.12 -3.15
CA VAL A 128 -18.54 9.76 -2.11
C VAL A 128 -18.54 8.91 -0.82
N PRO A 129 -17.89 9.38 0.27
CA PRO A 129 -16.94 10.49 0.27
C PRO A 129 -15.73 10.18 -0.63
N ALA A 130 -15.06 11.21 -1.14
CA ALA A 130 -13.82 11.04 -1.89
C ALA A 130 -12.77 10.44 -0.93
N HIS A 131 -12.37 9.20 -1.18
CA HIS A 131 -11.47 8.45 -0.31
C HIS A 131 -10.69 7.41 -1.10
N ALA A 132 -9.55 6.98 -0.56
CA ALA A 132 -8.75 5.91 -1.12
C ALA A 132 -8.50 4.84 -0.06
N LEU A 133 -8.77 3.59 -0.43
CA LEU A 133 -8.61 2.41 0.42
C LEU A 133 -7.82 1.35 -0.34
N ASN A 134 -7.42 0.30 0.37
CA ASN A 134 -7.00 -0.94 -0.25
C ASN A 134 -8.18 -1.92 -0.32
N ILE A 135 -8.05 -2.92 -1.20
CA ILE A 135 -9.08 -3.93 -1.41
C ILE A 135 -8.42 -5.30 -1.53
N ALA A 136 -8.99 -6.28 -0.84
CA ALA A 136 -8.60 -7.67 -0.92
C ALA A 136 -9.78 -8.53 -1.37
N ILE A 137 -9.50 -9.56 -2.16
CA ILE A 137 -10.50 -10.57 -2.52
C ILE A 137 -10.07 -11.88 -1.88
N THR A 138 -10.94 -12.41 -1.03
CA THR A 138 -10.64 -13.63 -0.27
C THR A 138 -10.89 -14.89 -1.08
N GLU A 139 -10.40 -16.03 -0.59
CA GLU A 139 -10.65 -17.35 -1.18
C GLU A 139 -12.15 -17.67 -1.35
N ASP A 140 -13.00 -17.20 -0.43
CA ASP A 140 -14.46 -17.29 -0.52
C ASP A 140 -15.08 -16.33 -1.54
N LYS A 141 -14.24 -15.61 -2.31
CA LYS A 141 -14.61 -14.57 -3.29
C LYS A 141 -15.36 -13.38 -2.68
N ASN A 142 -15.22 -13.17 -1.37
CA ASN A 142 -15.71 -11.98 -0.69
C ASN A 142 -14.72 -10.84 -0.82
N LEU A 143 -15.25 -9.62 -1.00
CA LEU A 143 -14.48 -8.38 -1.08
C LEU A 143 -14.37 -7.74 0.30
N TRP A 144 -13.14 -7.38 0.64
CA TRP A 144 -12.81 -6.69 1.88
C TRP A 144 -12.11 -5.38 1.56
N TYR A 145 -12.62 -4.29 2.11
CA TYR A 145 -11.88 -3.05 2.18
C TYR A 145 -10.90 -3.11 3.34
N VAL A 146 -9.72 -2.54 3.09
CA VAL A 146 -8.68 -2.36 4.09
C VAL A 146 -8.43 -0.87 4.25
N GLU A 147 -8.67 -0.35 5.45
CA GLU A 147 -8.37 1.04 5.81
C GLU A 147 -6.90 1.14 6.27
N PRO A 148 -5.98 1.62 5.42
CA PRO A 148 -4.54 1.64 5.72
C PRO A 148 -4.18 2.56 6.90
N GLN A 149 -5.07 3.47 7.31
CA GLN A 149 -4.83 4.35 8.45
C GLN A 149 -5.08 3.66 9.81
N THR A 150 -5.91 2.61 9.83
CA THR A 150 -6.39 1.98 11.07
C THR A 150 -6.21 0.46 11.09
N ASP A 151 -5.75 -0.13 9.99
CA ASP A 151 -5.72 -1.58 9.72
C ASP A 151 -7.11 -2.25 9.78
N GLU A 152 -8.18 -1.46 9.66
CA GLU A 152 -9.53 -1.99 9.77
C GLU A 152 -9.93 -2.75 8.49
N LEU A 153 -10.36 -4.00 8.67
CA LEU A 153 -10.94 -4.84 7.63
C LEU A 153 -12.46 -4.73 7.66
N LYS A 154 -13.05 -4.28 6.56
CA LYS A 154 -14.50 -4.17 6.40
C LYS A 154 -14.97 -5.00 5.23
N GLU A 155 -15.90 -5.91 5.48
CA GLU A 155 -16.58 -6.60 4.40
C GLU A 155 -17.34 -5.58 3.53
N PHE A 156 -17.36 -5.83 2.24
CA PHE A 156 -18.06 -4.99 1.29
C PHE A 156 -19.57 -4.98 1.57
N THR A 157 -20.11 -3.84 2.01
CA THR A 157 -21.57 -3.70 2.19
C THR A 157 -22.19 -2.45 1.56
N THR A 158 -21.46 -1.34 1.40
CA THR A 158 -22.12 -0.02 1.18
C THR A 158 -21.40 1.01 0.31
N TYR A 159 -20.15 0.81 -0.10
CA TYR A 159 -19.41 1.86 -0.85
C TYR A 159 -19.50 1.67 -2.37
N GLU A 160 -19.63 2.76 -3.12
CA GLU A 160 -19.55 2.72 -4.58
C GLU A 160 -18.19 3.25 -5.07
N PRO A 161 -17.26 2.38 -5.47
CA PRO A 161 -15.97 2.82 -5.99
C PRO A 161 -16.11 3.39 -7.39
N ALA A 162 -15.40 4.49 -7.67
CA ALA A 162 -15.22 4.99 -9.03
C ALA A 162 -14.19 4.16 -9.80
N ASN A 163 -13.11 3.75 -9.13
CA ASN A 163 -12.01 3.05 -9.78
C ASN A 163 -11.39 2.00 -8.86
N ILE A 164 -11.03 0.85 -9.44
CA ILE A 164 -10.34 -0.26 -8.80
C ILE A 164 -9.10 -0.58 -9.62
N ARG A 165 -7.97 -0.80 -8.94
CA ARG A 165 -6.69 -1.15 -9.56
C ARG A 165 -6.03 -2.31 -8.82
N PHE A 166 -5.72 -3.35 -9.58
CA PHE A 166 -4.82 -4.43 -9.21
C PHE A 166 -3.66 -4.34 -10.21
N VAL A 167 -2.66 -3.52 -9.88
CA VAL A 167 -1.53 -3.21 -10.78
C VAL A 167 -0.26 -3.85 -10.24
N GLU A 168 0.58 -4.30 -11.17
CA GLU A 168 1.95 -4.68 -10.91
C GLU A 168 2.73 -3.44 -10.42
N MET A 169 3.55 -3.59 -9.40
CA MET A 169 4.46 -2.55 -8.92
C MET A 169 5.90 -3.04 -8.97
#